data_AF-A0A965N990-F1
#
_entry.id   AF-A0A965N990-F1
#
_cell.length_a   1.000
_cell.length_b   1.000
_cell.length_c   1.000
_cell.angle_alpha   90.00
_cell.angle_beta   90.00
_cell.angle_gamma   90.00
#
_symmetry.space_group_name_H-M   'P 1'
#
loop_
_entity.id
_entity.type
_entity.pdbx_description
1 polymer ?
#
loop_
_entity_poly.entity_id
_entity_poly.type
_entity_poly.pdbx_seq_one_letter_code
_entity_poly.pdbx_strand_id
1 'polypeptide(L)' 'SQDEYLAIVQQWLISWGLDKQACEQARPEALIWALERGSRSGRVAQQFARDYAARHRG' A
#
# COMPACT_ATOMS: atom_id res chain seq x y z
N SER A 1 2.72 0.57 13.66
CA SER A 1 1.82 1.73 13.77
C SER A 1 1.14 2.01 12.42
N GLN A 2 0.31 3.05 12.29
CA GLN A 2 -0.22 3.47 10.98
C GLN A 2 0.90 3.96 10.04
N ASP A 3 1.82 4.77 10.56
CA ASP A 3 2.90 5.34 9.76
C ASP A 3 3.88 4.27 9.27
N GLU A 4 4.23 3.29 10.11
CA GLU A 4 5.06 2.14 9.69
C GLU A 4 4.37 1.32 8.59
N TYR A 5 3.05 1.11 8.71
CA TYR A 5 2.28 0.41 7.69
C TYR A 5 2.29 1.15 6.36
N LEU A 6 2.05 2.47 6.38
CA LEU A 6 2.06 3.31 5.18
C LEU A 6 3.47 3.39 4.56
N ALA A 7 4.52 3.42 5.39
CA ALA A 7 5.90 3.39 4.92
C ALA A 7 6.22 2.08 4.17
N ILE A 8 5.79 0.93 4.68
CA ILE A 8 5.98 -0.37 4.02
C ILE A 8 5.17 -0.44 2.72
N VAL A 9 3.92 0.05 2.72
CA VAL A 9 3.11 0.15 1.49
C VAL A 9 3.83 0.97 0.44
N GLN A 10 4.28 2.17 0.78
CA GLN A 10 5.01 3.06 -0.12
C GLN A 10 6.27 2.38 -0.68
N GLN A 11 7.05 1.70 0.16
CA GLN A 11 8.24 0.98 -0.27
C GLN A 11 7.93 -0.08 -1.32
N TRP A 12 6.85 -0.86 -1.14
CA TRP A 12 6.43 -1.86 -2.12
C TRP A 12 5.93 -1.25 -3.42
N LEU A 13 5.10 -0.20 -3.35
CA LEU A 13 4.60 0.50 -4.53
C LEU A 13 5.73 1.09 -5.38
N ILE A 14 6.71 1.73 -4.75
CA ILE A 14 7.92 2.23 -5.42
C ILE A 14 8.71 1.07 -6.05
N SER A 15 8.86 -0.06 -5.34
CA SER A 15 9.57 -1.24 -5.88
C SER A 15 8.90 -1.84 -7.12
N TRP A 16 7.59 -1.61 -7.29
CA TRP A 16 6.83 -1.98 -8.46
C TRP A 16 6.71 -0.85 -9.50
N GLY A 17 7.46 0.24 -9.33
CA GLY A 17 7.57 1.29 -10.34
C GLY A 17 6.41 2.30 -10.34
N LEU A 18 5.60 2.34 -9.28
CA LEU A 18 4.66 3.44 -9.10
C LEU A 18 5.42 4.67 -8.59
N ASP A 19 5.05 5.84 -9.09
CA ASP A 19 5.65 7.09 -8.66
C ASP A 19 5.12 7.55 -7.29
N LYS A 20 5.70 8.64 -6.78
CA LYS A 20 5.29 9.21 -5.49
C LYS A 20 3.84 9.68 -5.49
N GLN A 21 3.33 10.18 -6.61
CA GLN A 21 1.95 10.67 -6.70
C GLN A 21 0.96 9.51 -6.55
N ALA A 22 1.19 8.40 -7.24
CA ALA A 22 0.40 7.19 -7.11
C ALA A 22 0.51 6.60 -5.70
N CYS A 23 1.68 6.66 -5.06
CA CYS A 23 1.83 6.25 -3.66
C CYS A 23 0.98 7.08 -2.69
N GLU A 24 0.92 8.40 -2.87
CA GLU A 24 0.06 9.29 -2.06
C GLU A 24 -1.42 8.99 -2.29
N GLN A 25 -1.81 8.74 -3.54
CA GLN A 25 -3.18 8.35 -3.91
C GLN A 25 -3.59 7.00 -3.32
N ALA A 26 -2.65 6.08 -3.12
CA ALA A 26 -2.90 4.77 -2.51
C ALA A 26 -3.21 4.83 -1.00
N ARG A 27 -2.87 5.92 -0.31
CA ARG A 27 -2.93 5.99 1.18
C ARG A 27 -4.34 5.75 1.75
N PRO A 28 -5.42 6.39 1.27
CA PRO A 28 -6.75 6.16 1.83
C PRO A 28 -7.21 4.70 1.67
N GLU A 29 -6.95 4.11 0.50
CA GLU A 29 -7.31 2.72 0.21
C GLU A 29 -6.49 1.73 1.04
N ALA A 30 -5.20 2.00 1.24
CA ALA A 30 -4.34 1.21 2.13
C ALA A 30 -4.87 1.17 3.57
N LEU A 31 -5.39 2.29 4.07
CA LEU A 31 -5.93 2.37 5.42
C LEU A 31 -7.24 1.59 5.57
N ILE A 32 -8.13 1.67 4.57
CA ILE A 32 -9.36 0.87 4.52
C ILE A 32 -9.02 -0.62 4.49
N TRP A 33 -8.08 -1.02 3.62
CA TRP A 33 -7.64 -2.41 3.49
C TRP A 33 -7.10 -2.98 4.82
N ALA A 34 -6.32 -2.19 5.57
CA ALA A 34 -5.82 -2.60 6.88
C ALA A 34 -6.93 -2.71 7.93
N LEU A 35 -7.94 -1.84 7.87
CA LEU A 35 -9.10 -1.85 8.77
C LEU A 35 -9.95 -3.09 8.53
N GLU A 36 -10.29 -3.41 7.29
CA GLU A 36 -11.09 -4.59 6.91
C GLU A 36 -10.43 -5.90 7.36
N ARG A 37 -9.09 -5.95 7.36
CA ARG A 37 -8.32 -7.13 7.80
C ARG A 37 -7.97 -7.12 9.29
N GLY A 38 -8.29 -6.05 10.02
CA GLY A 38 -7.93 -5.88 11.42
C GLY A 38 -6.42 -5.94 11.68
N SER A 39 -5.57 -5.64 10.69
CA SER A 39 -4.11 -5.83 10.80
C SER A 39 -3.33 -4.79 9.98
N ARG A 40 -2.29 -4.24 10.62
CA ARG A 40 -1.30 -3.32 10.02
C ARG A 40 0.10 -3.94 10.01
N SER A 41 0.22 -5.16 9.49
CA SER A 41 1.50 -5.88 9.40
C SER A 41 2.16 -5.68 8.03
N GLY A 42 3.47 -5.92 7.95
CA GLY A 42 4.20 -5.87 6.68
C GLY A 42 3.65 -6.85 5.62
N ARG A 43 3.11 -7.99 6.05
CA ARG A 43 2.44 -8.94 5.14
C ARG A 43 1.16 -8.35 4.53
N VAL A 44 0.33 -7.68 5.35
CA VAL A 44 -0.90 -7.03 4.85
C VAL A 44 -0.54 -5.85 3.94
N ALA A 45 0.50 -5.08 4.27
CA ALA A 45 1.00 -4.00 3.43
C ALA A 45 1.45 -4.50 2.05
N GLN A 46 2.19 -5.61 1.99
CA GLN A 46 2.60 -6.23 0.73
C GLN A 46 1.39 -6.72 -0.09
N GLN A 47 0.38 -7.31 0.55
CA GLN A 47 -0.85 -7.75 -0.13
C GLN A 47 -1.59 -6.58 -0.77
N PHE A 48 -1.83 -5.50 -0.01
CA PHE A 48 -2.45 -4.29 -0.51
C PHE A 48 -1.66 -3.72 -1.69
N ALA A 49 -0.36 -3.53 -1.51
CA ALA A 49 0.45 -2.88 -2.52
C ALA A 49 0.46 -3.72 -3.82
N ARG A 50 0.42 -5.06 -3.73
CA ARG A 50 0.42 -5.95 -4.90
C ARG A 50 -0.87 -5.80 -5.70
N ASP A 51 -1.99 -5.76 -4.99
CA ASP A 51 -3.31 -5.54 -5.58
C ASP A 51 -3.40 -4.17 -6.25
N TYR A 52 -2.97 -3.13 -5.54
CA TYR A 52 -2.98 -1.76 -6.04
C TYR A 52 -2.09 -1.61 -7.28
N ALA A 53 -0.85 -2.14 -7.23
CA ALA A 53 0.07 -2.07 -8.37
C ALA A 53 -0.46 -2.83 -9.59
N ALA A 54 -1.14 -3.98 -9.41
CA ALA A 54 -1.74 -4.72 -10.52
C ALA A 54 -2.84 -3.94 -11.24
N ARG A 55 -3.55 -3.04 -10.54
CA ARG A 55 -4.60 -2.19 -11.12
C ARG A 55 -4.06 -0.91 -11.78
N HIS A 56 -2.88 -0.45 -11.39
CA HIS A 56 -2.32 0.86 -11.79
C HIS A 56 -1.06 0.76 -12.66
N ARG A 57 -0.50 -0.44 -12.87
CA ARG A 57 0.48 -0.68 -13.94
C ARG A 57 -0.25 -0.85 -15.27
N GLY A 58 -0.51 0.28 -15.94
CA GLY A 58 -0.95 0.39 -17.33
C GLY A 58 -0.18 1.50 -18.00
#